data_AF-A0A7C2C244-F1
#
_entry.id   AF-A0A7C2C244-F1
#
_cell.length_a   1.000
_cell.length_b   1.000
_cell.length_c   1.000
_cell.angle_alpha   90.00
_cell.angle_beta   90.00
_cell.angle_gamma   90.00
#
_symmetry.space_group_name_H-M   'P 1'
#
loop_
_entity.id
_entity.type
_entity.pdbx_description
1 polymer ?
#
loop_
_entity_poly.entity_id
_entity_poly.type
_entity_poly.pdbx_seq_one_letter_code
_entity_poly.pdbx_strand_id
1 'polypeptide(L)'
;AAGADLYLAFDILVATQPPSLAKADPSRTVAVVSTSRVPTGQMVANNRLAFPELSALIGKIEAVSRREHNVYLDAQLVAEALFNDHMAANIVLLGAAYQAGTIPISAEAIEQAIRLNGVAVEMNLLAFRWGRLAVADPRRVDIEGMRATRRPERPAPTLNPAARELIDSVGADGELRRLLEVRVPDLIDYQDLAYARRYVEFVRHVREVEAARTPGRTAISEAVARYLYKLMAYKDEYEVARLHLDPAVRADLEARFGPGARVYWHLHPPLLRALGLKGKLKLGPWFTPVFRLLRAMRRVRGTPFDIFGYTRVRQVERRLIDEYRALVTRALARLDESTYGLVLAVAALPDEVRGYEGIKLAGVERFRQRAAELVAKLEARG
;
A
#
# COMPACT_ATOMS: atom_id res chain seq x y z
N ALA A 1 35.93 -9.26 -4.12
CA ALA A 1 36.83 -8.33 -3.43
C ALA A 1 35.99 -7.45 -2.51
N ALA A 2 36.08 -7.70 -1.21
CA ALA A 2 35.65 -6.76 -0.16
C ALA A 2 36.74 -5.70 -0.01
N GLY A 3 36.37 -4.43 0.09
CA GLY A 3 37.37 -3.35 0.06
C GLY A 3 36.85 -1.93 0.14
N ALA A 4 35.56 -1.73 0.42
CA ALA A 4 35.01 -0.39 0.62
C ALA A 4 35.31 0.12 2.04
N ASP A 5 35.76 1.36 2.17
CA ASP A 5 35.91 2.01 3.48
C ASP A 5 34.58 2.54 4.03
N LEU A 6 33.71 3.00 3.13
CA LEU A 6 32.36 3.45 3.43
C LEU A 6 31.35 2.57 2.72
N TYR A 7 30.38 2.05 3.48
CA TYR A 7 29.19 1.41 2.94
C TYR A 7 27.95 2.28 3.18
N LEU A 8 27.63 3.13 2.20
CA LEU A 8 26.50 4.06 2.25
C LEU A 8 25.24 3.40 1.67
N ALA A 9 24.27 3.11 2.53
CA ALA A 9 23.09 2.32 2.18
C ALA A 9 21.79 3.13 2.34
N PHE A 10 21.17 3.51 1.22
CA PHE A 10 19.89 4.24 1.21
C PHE A 10 18.66 3.35 1.48
N ASP A 11 18.81 2.04 1.34
CA ASP A 11 17.78 1.03 1.59
C ASP A 11 18.43 -0.19 2.26
N ILE A 12 17.97 -0.53 3.47
CA ILE A 12 18.54 -1.62 4.27
C ILE A 12 18.24 -3.03 3.71
N LEU A 13 17.15 -3.21 2.96
CA LEU A 13 16.83 -4.49 2.33
C LEU A 13 17.77 -4.78 1.16
N VAL A 14 18.05 -3.76 0.34
CA VAL A 14 19.05 -3.88 -0.73
C VAL A 14 20.45 -4.05 -0.15
N ALA A 15 20.74 -3.36 0.96
CA ALA A 15 22.05 -3.42 1.60
C ALA A 15 22.36 -4.79 2.21
N THR A 16 21.33 -5.52 2.64
CA THR A 16 21.48 -6.85 3.25
C THR A 16 21.48 -8.01 2.24
N GLN A 17 21.43 -7.71 0.94
CA GLN A 17 21.57 -8.73 -0.09
C GLN A 17 23.03 -9.23 -0.18
N PRO A 18 23.26 -10.54 -0.43
CA PRO A 18 24.61 -11.10 -0.47
C PRO A 18 25.62 -10.37 -1.38
N PRO A 19 25.25 -9.92 -2.60
CA PRO A 19 26.18 -9.19 -3.47
C PRO A 19 26.63 -7.84 -2.88
N SER A 20 25.76 -7.20 -2.11
CA SER A 20 26.00 -5.91 -1.47
C SER A 20 26.89 -6.08 -0.23
N LEU A 21 26.56 -7.05 0.64
CA LEU A 21 27.36 -7.39 1.82
C LEU A 21 28.79 -7.83 1.47
N ALA A 22 28.97 -8.51 0.34
CA ALA A 22 30.28 -8.97 -0.13
C ALA A 22 31.27 -7.83 -0.48
N LYS A 23 30.84 -6.56 -0.44
CA LYS A 23 31.69 -5.37 -0.66
C LYS A 23 32.28 -4.81 0.63
N ALA A 24 31.67 -5.14 1.77
CA ALA A 24 32.08 -4.69 3.09
C ALA A 24 33.07 -5.67 3.74
N ASP A 25 33.90 -5.14 4.62
CA ASP A 25 34.92 -5.86 5.37
C ASP A 25 34.84 -5.45 6.86
N PRO A 26 34.75 -6.43 7.78
CA PRO A 26 34.53 -6.16 9.21
C PRO A 26 35.70 -5.41 9.86
N SER A 27 36.89 -5.45 9.26
CA SER A 27 38.09 -4.81 9.80
C SER A 27 38.26 -3.36 9.35
N ARG A 28 37.55 -2.89 8.30
CA ARG A 28 37.73 -1.53 7.74
C ARG A 28 36.45 -0.75 7.45
N THR A 29 35.37 -1.42 7.04
CA THR A 29 34.20 -0.73 6.50
C THR A 29 33.38 -0.09 7.60
N VAL A 30 33.05 1.18 7.45
CA VAL A 30 32.01 1.86 8.24
C VAL A 30 30.71 1.87 7.45
N ALA A 31 29.62 1.36 8.01
CA ALA A 31 28.32 1.37 7.36
C ALA A 31 27.48 2.56 7.83
N VAL A 32 26.91 3.30 6.88
CA VAL A 32 25.97 4.40 7.15
C VAL A 32 24.67 4.07 6.44
N VAL A 33 23.64 3.72 7.21
CA VAL A 33 22.49 2.98 6.71
C VAL A 33 21.19 3.69 7.04
N SER A 34 20.36 3.90 6.02
CA SER A 34 18.97 4.30 6.20
C SER A 34 18.15 3.12 6.73
N THR A 35 17.54 3.28 7.89
CA THR A 35 16.65 2.26 8.50
C THR A 35 15.18 2.41 8.08
N SER A 36 14.90 3.33 7.16
CA SER A 36 13.55 3.59 6.66
C SER A 36 12.92 2.33 6.07
N ARG A 37 11.69 2.02 6.50
CA ARG A 37 10.97 0.81 6.09
C ARG A 37 10.28 1.05 4.75
N VAL A 38 11.03 0.93 3.66
CA VAL A 38 10.49 1.03 2.29
C VAL A 38 10.18 -0.38 1.77
N PRO A 39 8.92 -0.73 1.47
CA PRO A 39 8.59 -2.01 0.88
C PRO A 39 9.23 -2.15 -0.52
N THR A 40 9.87 -3.28 -0.81
CA THR A 40 10.38 -3.56 -2.15
C THR A 40 9.24 -3.76 -3.15
N GLY A 41 9.50 -3.64 -4.45
CA GLY A 41 8.51 -3.93 -5.49
C GLY A 41 7.89 -5.33 -5.37
N GLN A 42 8.66 -6.32 -4.92
CA GLN A 42 8.17 -7.68 -4.65
C GLN A 42 7.24 -7.73 -3.43
N MET A 43 7.52 -6.98 -2.37
CA MET A 43 6.64 -6.90 -1.18
C MET A 43 5.35 -6.13 -1.48
N VAL A 44 5.43 -5.11 -2.34
CA VAL A 44 4.23 -4.42 -2.86
C VAL A 44 3.38 -5.38 -3.71
N ALA A 45 4.03 -6.24 -4.51
CA ALA A 45 3.34 -7.25 -5.30
C ALA A 45 2.80 -8.42 -4.44
N ASN A 46 3.51 -8.81 -3.37
CA ASN A 46 3.20 -9.91 -2.45
C ASN A 46 3.25 -9.45 -0.99
N ASN A 47 2.09 -9.16 -0.41
CA ASN A 47 1.96 -8.65 0.96
C ASN A 47 2.06 -9.74 2.04
N ARG A 48 2.24 -11.01 1.66
CA ARG A 48 2.58 -12.08 2.61
C ARG A 48 4.03 -11.97 3.08
N LEU A 49 4.86 -11.25 2.31
CA LEU A 49 6.23 -10.91 2.70
C LEU A 49 6.16 -9.74 3.68
N ALA A 50 6.24 -10.06 4.97
CA ALA A 50 6.42 -9.05 6.01
C ALA A 50 7.79 -8.37 5.84
N PHE A 51 7.88 -7.09 6.22
CA PHE A 51 9.17 -6.43 6.34
C PHE A 51 9.95 -7.14 7.45
N PRO A 52 11.15 -7.68 7.17
CA PRO A 52 11.95 -8.39 8.18
C PRO A 52 12.19 -7.54 9.41
N GLU A 53 12.40 -8.18 10.56
CA GLU A 53 12.77 -7.47 11.78
C GLU A 53 14.03 -6.63 11.56
N LEU A 54 13.95 -5.34 11.92
CA LEU A 54 15.02 -4.38 11.64
C LEU A 54 16.34 -4.80 12.32
N SER A 55 16.25 -5.35 13.53
CA SER A 55 17.37 -5.90 14.27
C SER A 55 18.10 -7.02 13.51
N ALA A 56 17.37 -7.90 12.83
CA ALA A 56 17.96 -8.96 12.01
C ALA A 56 18.70 -8.41 10.78
N LEU A 57 18.19 -7.33 10.18
CA LEU A 57 18.84 -6.67 9.06
C LEU A 57 20.11 -5.92 9.49
N ILE A 58 20.04 -5.20 10.63
CA ILE A 58 21.18 -4.53 11.24
C ILE A 58 22.29 -5.55 11.56
N GLY A 59 21.94 -6.68 12.19
CA GLY A 59 22.91 -7.71 12.55
C GLY A 59 23.67 -8.29 11.35
N LYS A 60 23.03 -8.40 10.16
CA LYS A 60 23.72 -8.81 8.92
C LYS A 60 24.77 -7.81 8.47
N ILE A 61 24.51 -6.51 8.64
CA ILE A 61 25.45 -5.45 8.28
C ILE A 61 26.60 -5.40 9.28
N GLU A 62 26.30 -5.45 10.58
CA GLU A 62 27.31 -5.47 11.64
C GLU A 62 28.25 -6.68 11.54
N ALA A 63 27.80 -7.80 10.97
CA ALA A 63 28.64 -8.98 10.74
C ALA A 63 29.74 -8.77 9.68
N VAL A 64 29.60 -7.76 8.81
CA VAL A 64 30.53 -7.49 7.70
C VAL A 64 31.11 -6.07 7.74
N SER A 65 30.91 -5.33 8.84
CA SER A 65 31.42 -3.96 8.99
C SER A 65 31.86 -3.68 10.43
N ARG A 66 32.51 -2.54 10.66
CA ARG A 66 32.96 -2.09 11.97
C ARG A 66 31.76 -1.66 12.82
N ARG A 67 31.16 -2.62 13.52
CA ARG A 67 29.96 -2.43 14.35
C ARG A 67 29.93 -1.12 15.15
N GLU A 68 30.98 -0.84 15.89
CA GLU A 68 31.06 0.33 16.78
C GLU A 68 31.07 1.69 16.06
N HIS A 69 31.39 1.69 14.76
CA HIS A 69 31.50 2.90 13.95
C HIS A 69 30.28 3.10 13.04
N ASN A 70 29.42 2.09 12.93
CA ASN A 70 28.26 2.16 12.05
C ASN A 70 27.26 3.22 12.52
N VAL A 71 26.60 3.85 11.56
CA VAL A 71 25.52 4.82 11.80
C VAL A 71 24.23 4.32 11.19
N TYR A 72 23.17 4.29 11.99
CA TYR A 72 21.83 3.90 11.57
C TYR A 72 20.87 5.07 11.81
N LEU A 73 20.20 5.52 10.75
CA LEU A 73 19.30 6.67 10.81
C LEU A 73 18.05 6.40 9.97
N ASP A 74 16.88 6.77 10.48
CA ASP A 74 15.66 6.76 9.67
C ASP A 74 15.63 8.02 8.78
N ALA A 75 16.43 8.00 7.71
CA ALA A 75 16.70 9.18 6.89
C ALA A 75 15.44 9.72 6.20
N GLN A 76 14.50 8.82 5.84
CA GLN A 76 13.21 9.21 5.29
C GLN A 76 12.34 9.91 6.33
N LEU A 77 12.28 9.40 7.56
CA LEU A 77 11.53 10.06 8.63
C LEU A 77 12.08 11.47 8.90
N VAL A 78 13.41 11.64 8.96
CA VAL A 78 14.03 12.95 9.16
C VAL A 78 13.67 13.89 8.00
N ALA A 79 13.78 13.43 6.76
CA ALA A 79 13.41 14.23 5.60
C ALA A 79 11.91 14.60 5.60
N GLU A 80 11.02 13.64 5.88
CA GLU A 80 9.58 13.85 5.97
C GLU A 80 9.22 14.85 7.07
N ALA A 81 9.84 14.75 8.24
CA ALA A 81 9.58 15.66 9.35
C ALA A 81 10.04 17.10 9.08
N LEU A 82 11.15 17.26 8.34
CA LEU A 82 11.72 18.58 8.05
C LEU A 82 11.08 19.25 6.83
N PHE A 83 10.71 18.46 5.81
CA PHE A 83 10.36 18.97 4.49
C PHE A 83 8.98 18.52 3.99
N ASN A 84 8.26 17.68 4.75
CA ASN A 84 7.08 16.96 4.28
C ASN A 84 7.33 16.14 3.00
N ASP A 85 8.59 15.80 2.74
CA ASP A 85 9.04 15.09 1.55
C ASP A 85 10.18 14.12 1.89
N HIS A 86 10.15 12.95 1.28
CA HIS A 86 11.15 11.90 1.39
C HIS A 86 12.33 12.11 0.43
N MET A 87 12.21 12.96 -0.59
CA MET A 87 13.23 13.14 -1.62
C MET A 87 14.60 13.57 -1.07
N ALA A 88 14.62 14.28 0.07
CA ALA A 88 15.85 14.73 0.70
C ALA A 88 16.55 13.66 1.56
N ALA A 89 15.97 12.46 1.74
CA ALA A 89 16.51 11.40 2.59
C ALA A 89 17.94 11.00 2.22
N ASN A 90 18.25 10.97 0.93
CA ASN A 90 19.60 10.65 0.47
C ASN A 90 20.63 11.69 0.91
N ILE A 91 20.24 12.97 0.95
CA ILE A 91 21.11 14.07 1.36
C ILE A 91 21.27 14.11 2.89
N VAL A 92 20.21 13.76 3.64
CA VAL A 92 20.31 13.51 5.09
C VAL A 92 21.32 12.40 5.37
N LEU A 93 21.23 11.27 4.66
CA LEU A 93 22.17 10.16 4.86
C LEU A 93 23.60 10.52 4.47
N LEU A 94 23.79 11.32 3.40
CA LEU A 94 25.09 11.87 3.03
C LEU A 94 25.69 12.75 4.13
N GLY A 95 24.87 13.58 4.78
CA GLY A 95 25.27 14.39 5.93
C GLY A 95 25.72 13.55 7.11
N ALA A 96 24.99 12.47 7.41
CA ALA A 96 25.35 11.53 8.46
C ALA A 96 26.70 10.85 8.15
N ALA A 97 26.92 10.43 6.90
CA ALA A 97 28.16 9.81 6.46
C ALA A 97 29.36 10.76 6.55
N TYR A 98 29.18 12.02 6.15
CA TYR A 98 30.20 13.05 6.33
C TYR A 98 30.56 13.22 7.82
N GLN A 99 29.55 13.36 8.68
CA GLN A 99 29.79 13.58 10.11
C GLN A 99 30.41 12.36 10.81
N ALA A 100 30.16 11.15 10.30
CA ALA A 100 30.83 9.92 10.74
C ALA A 100 32.31 9.84 10.30
N GLY A 101 32.84 10.85 9.60
CA GLY A 101 34.24 10.90 9.18
C GLY A 101 34.60 10.00 8.00
N THR A 102 33.58 9.53 7.25
CA THR A 102 33.77 8.51 6.21
C THR A 102 33.94 9.07 4.79
N ILE A 103 33.75 10.39 4.62
CA ILE A 103 33.80 11.08 3.33
C ILE A 103 35.02 12.02 3.29
N PRO A 104 36.00 11.80 2.39
CA PRO A 104 37.27 12.54 2.38
C PRO A 104 37.22 13.82 1.54
N ILE A 105 36.13 14.59 1.64
CA ILE A 105 35.99 15.91 1.02
C ILE A 105 35.36 16.87 2.02
N SER A 106 35.67 18.16 1.94
CA SER A 106 35.17 19.12 2.94
C SER A 106 33.65 19.34 2.83
N ALA A 107 33.02 19.73 3.94
CA ALA A 107 31.60 20.11 3.96
C ALA A 107 31.32 21.25 2.97
N GLU A 108 32.23 22.22 2.86
CA GLU A 108 32.10 23.37 1.96
C GLU A 108 32.04 22.92 0.50
N ALA A 109 32.84 21.90 0.12
CA ALA A 109 32.82 21.34 -1.22
C ALA A 109 31.49 20.62 -1.52
N ILE A 110 30.95 19.87 -0.56
CA ILE A 110 29.64 19.21 -0.69
C ILE A 110 28.53 20.26 -0.83
N GLU A 111 28.52 21.28 0.05
CA GLU A 111 27.55 22.36 -0.02
C GLU A 111 27.65 23.14 -1.34
N GLN A 112 28.86 23.36 -1.85
CA GLN A 112 29.06 23.99 -3.15
C GLN A 112 28.56 23.11 -4.30
N ALA A 113 28.78 21.80 -4.26
CA ALA A 113 28.23 20.87 -5.25
C ALA A 113 26.69 20.89 -5.27
N ILE A 114 26.05 20.99 -4.10
CA ILE A 114 24.60 21.17 -3.98
C ILE A 114 24.15 22.48 -4.66
N ARG A 115 24.86 23.58 -4.43
CA ARG A 115 24.56 24.88 -5.07
C ARG A 115 24.72 24.82 -6.59
N LEU A 116 25.78 24.17 -7.08
CA LEU A 116 26.04 24.00 -8.51
C LEU A 116 25.01 23.11 -9.21
N ASN A 117 24.46 22.10 -8.52
CA ASN A 117 23.41 21.24 -9.07
C ASN A 117 22.10 22.01 -9.32
N GLY A 118 21.82 23.06 -8.54
CA GLY A 118 20.71 23.98 -8.77
C GLY A 118 19.32 23.45 -8.42
N VAL A 119 19.17 22.17 -8.08
CA VAL A 119 17.87 21.57 -7.72
C VAL A 119 17.65 21.67 -6.21
N ALA A 120 16.55 22.33 -5.82
CA ALA A 120 16.10 22.44 -4.42
C ALA A 120 17.23 22.77 -3.43
N VAL A 121 18.08 23.74 -3.79
CA VAL A 121 19.37 24.02 -3.13
C VAL A 121 19.21 24.22 -1.63
N GLU A 122 18.27 25.06 -1.19
CA GLU A 122 18.04 25.34 0.24
C GLU A 122 17.65 24.08 1.03
N MET A 123 16.72 23.28 0.47
CA MET A 123 16.28 22.01 1.06
C MET A 123 17.46 21.04 1.21
N ASN A 124 18.26 20.88 0.15
CA ASN A 124 19.39 19.95 0.16
C ASN A 124 20.51 20.40 1.10
N LEU A 125 20.80 21.71 1.19
CA LEU A 125 21.75 22.25 2.17
C LEU A 125 21.28 21.99 3.60
N LEU A 126 19.99 22.23 3.89
CA LEU A 126 19.42 21.99 5.20
C LEU A 126 19.40 20.48 5.53
N ALA A 127 19.03 19.63 4.57
CA ALA A 127 19.04 18.17 4.71
C ALA A 127 20.44 17.65 5.06
N PHE A 128 21.48 18.13 4.36
CA PHE A 128 22.86 17.75 4.63
C PHE A 128 23.28 18.13 6.05
N ARG A 129 22.93 19.35 6.49
CA ARG A 129 23.23 19.83 7.85
C ARG A 129 22.48 19.05 8.93
N TRP A 130 21.23 18.68 8.69
CA TRP A 130 20.46 17.82 9.61
C TRP A 130 21.01 16.40 9.69
N GLY A 131 21.46 15.85 8.56
CA GLY A 131 22.19 14.59 8.52
C GLY A 131 23.42 14.61 9.42
N ARG A 132 24.20 15.70 9.34
CA ARG A 132 25.34 15.91 10.23
C ARG A 132 24.93 16.02 11.68
N LEU A 133 23.91 16.83 11.97
CA LEU A 133 23.40 17.00 13.33
C LEU A 133 22.94 15.68 13.96
N ALA A 134 22.31 14.80 13.18
CA ALA A 134 21.83 13.49 13.64
C ALA A 134 22.95 12.58 14.18
N VAL A 135 24.21 12.80 13.75
CA VAL A 135 25.38 12.08 14.24
C VAL A 135 26.13 12.86 15.30
N ALA A 136 26.26 14.18 15.15
CA ALA A 136 26.99 15.04 16.08
C ALA A 136 26.27 15.24 17.42
N ASP A 137 24.94 15.38 17.39
CA ASP A 137 24.09 15.53 18.56
C ASP A 137 22.72 14.83 18.32
N PRO A 138 22.68 13.49 18.46
CA PRO A 138 21.46 12.72 18.20
C PRO A 138 20.26 13.16 19.05
N ARG A 139 20.49 13.76 20.22
CA ARG A 139 19.40 14.21 21.12
C ARG A 139 18.65 15.42 20.59
N ARG A 140 19.27 16.23 19.72
CA ARG A 140 18.61 17.37 19.07
C ARG A 140 17.75 16.98 17.89
N VAL A 141 17.95 15.78 17.35
CA VAL A 141 17.08 15.19 16.33
C VAL A 141 16.12 14.25 17.05
N ASP A 142 15.03 14.81 17.57
CA ASP A 142 13.99 14.04 18.28
C ASP A 142 13.24 13.11 17.31
N ILE A 143 13.86 11.99 16.97
CA ILE A 143 13.30 10.96 16.09
C ILE A 143 11.97 10.42 16.63
N GLU A 144 11.83 10.33 17.96
CA GLU A 144 10.59 9.85 18.59
C GLU A 144 9.46 10.88 18.48
N GLY A 145 9.74 12.17 18.73
CA GLY A 145 8.81 13.26 18.48
C GLY A 145 8.45 13.42 16.99
N MET A 146 9.40 13.21 16.08
CA MET A 146 9.15 13.17 14.64
C MET A 146 8.25 11.98 14.24
N ARG A 147 8.36 10.83 14.91
CA ARG A 147 7.44 9.69 14.73
C ARG A 147 6.06 9.98 15.31
N ALA A 148 5.98 10.65 16.45
CA ALA A 148 4.72 10.98 17.10
C ALA A 148 3.92 12.06 16.34
N THR A 149 4.61 12.96 15.63
CA THR A 149 3.98 13.96 14.74
C THR A 149 3.61 13.38 13.38
N ARG A 150 4.01 12.15 13.06
CA ARG A 150 3.54 11.41 11.88
C ARG A 150 2.03 11.26 12.01
N ARG A 151 1.30 11.98 11.15
CA ARG A 151 -0.14 12.21 11.27
C ARG A 151 -0.92 10.90 11.49
N PRO A 152 -1.97 10.95 12.33
CA PRO A 152 -2.77 9.79 12.68
C PRO A 152 -3.41 9.14 11.45
N GLU A 153 -3.66 7.84 11.58
CA GLU A 153 -4.52 7.06 10.70
C GLU A 153 -5.79 7.83 10.36
N ARG A 154 -6.25 7.71 9.10
CA ARG A 154 -7.51 8.33 8.64
C ARG A 154 -8.59 8.17 9.71
N PRO A 155 -9.28 9.26 10.11
CA PRO A 155 -10.33 9.15 11.13
C PRO A 155 -11.31 8.07 10.73
N ALA A 156 -11.72 7.25 11.70
CA ALA A 156 -12.66 6.16 11.46
C ALA A 156 -13.90 6.71 10.74
N PRO A 157 -14.38 6.04 9.68
CA PRO A 157 -15.49 6.54 8.89
C PRO A 157 -16.72 6.73 9.79
N THR A 158 -17.35 7.90 9.71
CA THR A 158 -18.57 8.18 10.46
C THR A 158 -19.70 7.29 9.94
N LEU A 159 -20.10 6.30 10.74
CA LEU A 159 -21.17 5.37 10.37
C LEU A 159 -22.51 6.11 10.37
N ASN A 160 -23.13 6.23 9.19
CA ASN A 160 -24.52 6.66 9.12
C ASN A 160 -25.45 5.56 9.71
N PRO A 161 -26.69 5.90 10.14
CA PRO A 161 -27.59 4.94 10.76
C PRO A 161 -27.86 3.69 9.92
N ALA A 162 -28.02 3.85 8.60
CA ALA A 162 -28.29 2.72 7.69
C ALA A 162 -27.09 1.77 7.55
N ALA A 163 -25.86 2.30 7.56
CA ALA A 163 -24.63 1.51 7.56
C ALA A 163 -24.51 0.72 8.86
N ARG A 164 -24.82 1.35 9.99
CA ARG A 164 -24.83 0.70 11.31
C ARG A 164 -25.84 -0.45 11.36
N GLU A 165 -27.06 -0.21 10.90
CA GLU A 165 -28.09 -1.25 10.80
C GLU A 165 -27.65 -2.44 9.94
N LEU A 166 -27.03 -2.19 8.78
CA LEU A 166 -26.46 -3.25 7.95
C LEU A 166 -25.37 -4.04 8.67
N ILE A 167 -24.43 -3.37 9.34
CA ILE A 167 -23.34 -4.01 10.08
C ILE A 167 -23.90 -4.87 11.23
N ASP A 168 -24.81 -4.31 12.02
CA ASP A 168 -25.40 -4.98 13.18
C ASP A 168 -26.25 -6.19 12.77
N SER A 169 -26.88 -6.16 11.58
CA SER A 169 -27.66 -7.28 11.04
C SER A 169 -26.86 -8.56 10.79
N VAL A 170 -25.52 -8.48 10.79
CA VAL A 170 -24.63 -9.65 10.63
C VAL A 170 -24.43 -10.39 11.96
N GLY A 171 -24.60 -9.70 13.10
CA GLY A 171 -24.31 -10.24 14.43
C GLY A 171 -22.82 -10.63 14.59
N ALA A 172 -21.92 -9.94 13.90
CA ALA A 172 -20.48 -10.20 13.98
C ALA A 172 -19.82 -9.39 15.10
N ASP A 173 -18.81 -9.98 15.73
CA ASP A 173 -17.94 -9.35 16.71
C ASP A 173 -16.47 -9.40 16.24
N GLY A 174 -15.56 -8.79 17.00
CA GLY A 174 -14.12 -8.89 16.78
C GLY A 174 -13.65 -8.37 15.41
N GLU A 175 -12.75 -9.12 14.77
CA GLU A 175 -12.15 -8.72 13.49
C GLU A 175 -13.19 -8.61 12.37
N LEU A 176 -14.17 -9.53 12.30
CA LEU A 176 -15.21 -9.46 11.27
C LEU A 176 -16.03 -8.16 11.39
N ARG A 177 -16.40 -7.76 12.60
CA ARG A 177 -17.10 -6.48 12.84
C ARG A 177 -16.25 -5.30 12.39
N ARG A 178 -14.97 -5.26 12.78
CA ARG A 178 -14.03 -4.22 12.38
C ARG A 178 -13.89 -4.13 10.86
N LEU A 179 -13.88 -5.26 10.16
CA LEU A 179 -13.82 -5.29 8.69
C LEU A 179 -15.08 -4.67 8.06
N LEU A 180 -16.26 -4.94 8.62
CA LEU A 180 -17.54 -4.40 8.15
C LEU A 180 -17.67 -2.89 8.40
N GLU A 181 -17.25 -2.41 9.56
CA GLU A 181 -17.28 -0.97 9.92
C GLU A 181 -16.47 -0.10 8.95
N VAL A 182 -15.40 -0.64 8.36
CA VAL A 182 -14.62 0.06 7.34
C VAL A 182 -15.27 -0.06 5.95
N ARG A 183 -15.75 -1.25 5.59
CA ARG A 183 -16.12 -1.59 4.21
C ARG A 183 -17.53 -1.17 3.84
N VAL A 184 -18.48 -1.26 4.77
CA VAL A 184 -19.89 -0.95 4.50
C VAL A 184 -20.05 0.53 4.14
N PRO A 185 -19.52 1.50 4.91
CA PRO A 185 -19.60 2.91 4.53
C PRO A 185 -18.92 3.20 3.20
N ASP A 186 -17.74 2.59 2.97
CA ASP A 186 -17.01 2.81 1.72
C ASP A 186 -17.77 2.26 0.50
N LEU A 187 -18.46 1.11 0.62
CA LEU A 187 -19.31 0.58 -0.46
C LEU A 187 -20.56 1.45 -0.73
N ILE A 188 -21.11 2.08 0.31
CA ILE A 188 -22.20 3.06 0.16
C ILE A 188 -21.70 4.28 -0.62
N ASP A 189 -20.51 4.78 -0.29
CA ASP A 189 -19.89 5.91 -0.97
C ASP A 189 -19.41 5.57 -2.38
N TYR A 190 -18.94 4.33 -2.58
CA TYR A 190 -18.50 3.77 -3.85
C TYR A 190 -19.66 3.73 -4.84
N GLN A 191 -20.83 3.27 -4.42
CA GLN A 191 -22.00 3.12 -5.28
C GLN A 191 -23.27 3.65 -4.58
N ASP A 192 -23.86 2.84 -3.70
CA ASP A 192 -25.09 3.12 -2.97
C ASP A 192 -25.33 2.07 -1.85
N LEU A 193 -26.41 2.27 -1.09
CA LEU A 193 -26.83 1.40 0.00
C LEU A 193 -27.19 -0.02 -0.46
N ALA A 194 -27.81 -0.17 -1.63
CA ALA A 194 -28.18 -1.48 -2.16
C ALA A 194 -26.94 -2.31 -2.52
N TYR A 195 -25.89 -1.65 -3.04
CA TYR A 195 -24.60 -2.27 -3.33
C TYR A 195 -23.92 -2.80 -2.07
N ALA A 196 -23.89 -1.99 -1.00
CA ALA A 196 -23.37 -2.39 0.30
C ALA A 196 -24.20 -3.53 0.94
N ARG A 197 -25.53 -3.50 0.79
CA ARG A 197 -26.42 -4.56 1.28
C ARG A 197 -26.08 -5.93 0.67
N ARG A 198 -25.85 -6.00 -0.65
CA ARG A 198 -25.44 -7.26 -1.31
C ARG A 198 -24.15 -7.85 -0.75
N TYR A 199 -23.19 -6.99 -0.40
CA TYR A 199 -21.96 -7.40 0.25
C TYR A 199 -22.23 -7.97 1.65
N VAL A 200 -23.01 -7.25 2.46
CA VAL A 200 -23.36 -7.64 3.84
C VAL A 200 -24.15 -8.94 3.87
N GLU A 201 -25.16 -9.10 3.01
CA GLU A 201 -25.97 -10.32 2.94
C GLU A 201 -25.13 -11.57 2.64
N PHE A 202 -24.16 -11.46 1.72
CA PHE A 202 -23.29 -12.57 1.41
C PHE A 202 -22.33 -12.89 2.57
N VAL A 203 -21.71 -11.88 3.19
CA VAL A 203 -20.84 -12.07 4.35
C VAL A 203 -21.61 -12.69 5.52
N ARG A 204 -22.85 -12.24 5.76
CA ARG A 204 -23.74 -12.82 6.77
C ARG A 204 -24.02 -14.29 6.51
N HIS A 205 -24.38 -14.64 5.27
CA HIS A 205 -24.61 -16.04 4.88
C HIS A 205 -23.37 -16.92 5.14
N VAL A 206 -22.17 -16.45 4.76
CA VAL A 206 -20.93 -17.19 5.01
C VAL A 206 -20.69 -17.37 6.51
N ARG A 207 -20.86 -16.31 7.31
CA ARG A 207 -20.71 -16.37 8.77
C ARG A 207 -21.67 -17.40 9.39
N GLU A 208 -22.94 -17.39 8.99
CA GLU A 208 -23.95 -18.31 9.49
C GLU A 208 -23.57 -19.77 9.21
N VAL A 209 -23.11 -20.07 7.99
CA VAL A 209 -22.65 -21.42 7.62
C VAL A 209 -21.36 -21.80 8.37
N GLU A 210 -20.38 -20.90 8.49
CA GLU A 210 -19.13 -21.14 9.23
C GLU A 210 -19.41 -21.42 10.71
N ALA A 211 -20.26 -20.61 11.35
CA ALA A 211 -20.61 -20.77 12.75
C ALA A 211 -21.36 -22.09 13.01
N ALA A 212 -22.21 -22.52 12.08
CA ALA A 212 -22.96 -23.78 12.20
C ALA A 212 -22.09 -25.03 11.98
N ARG A 213 -21.09 -24.96 11.10
CA ARG A 213 -20.27 -26.11 10.70
C ARG A 213 -18.95 -26.24 11.47
N THR A 214 -18.36 -25.12 11.88
CA THR A 214 -17.08 -25.06 12.60
C THR A 214 -17.14 -24.00 13.71
N PRO A 215 -17.84 -24.29 14.84
CA PRO A 215 -18.03 -23.34 15.92
C PRO A 215 -16.72 -22.77 16.47
N GLY A 216 -16.71 -21.47 16.77
CA GLY A 216 -15.54 -20.78 17.33
C GLY A 216 -14.49 -20.33 16.30
N ARG A 217 -14.68 -20.63 15.01
CA ARG A 217 -13.83 -20.11 13.93
C ARG A 217 -14.53 -19.04 13.11
N THR A 218 -13.76 -18.05 12.66
CA THR A 218 -14.25 -16.88 11.89
C THR A 218 -13.40 -16.54 10.66
N ALA A 219 -12.29 -17.27 10.44
CA ALA A 219 -11.32 -16.87 9.42
C ALA A 219 -11.88 -16.94 7.99
N ILE A 220 -12.87 -17.81 7.71
CA ILE A 220 -13.48 -17.90 6.37
C ILE A 220 -14.36 -16.66 6.14
N SER A 221 -15.24 -16.31 7.07
CA SER A 221 -16.08 -15.12 6.96
C SER A 221 -15.26 -13.82 6.94
N GLU A 222 -14.17 -13.73 7.70
CA GLU A 222 -13.21 -12.62 7.63
C GLU A 222 -12.50 -12.53 6.27
N ALA A 223 -12.05 -13.66 5.72
CA ALA A 223 -11.45 -13.71 4.39
C ALA A 223 -12.46 -13.29 3.31
N VAL A 224 -13.70 -13.79 3.37
CA VAL A 224 -14.77 -13.39 2.44
C VAL A 224 -15.07 -11.90 2.55
N ALA A 225 -15.20 -11.35 3.75
CA ALA A 225 -15.38 -9.92 3.96
C ALA A 225 -14.26 -9.09 3.32
N ARG A 226 -13.00 -9.53 3.48
CA ARG A 226 -11.84 -8.85 2.90
C ARG A 226 -11.85 -8.90 1.37
N TYR A 227 -12.03 -10.09 0.80
CA TYR A 227 -11.79 -10.34 -0.61
C TYR A 227 -13.01 -10.08 -1.49
N LEU A 228 -14.23 -10.27 -1.00
CA LEU A 228 -15.43 -9.84 -1.72
C LEU A 228 -15.42 -8.31 -1.89
N TYR A 229 -15.11 -7.56 -0.83
CA TYR A 229 -14.98 -6.11 -0.92
C TYR A 229 -13.91 -5.70 -1.94
N LYS A 230 -12.75 -6.36 -1.97
CA LYS A 230 -11.69 -6.10 -2.96
C LYS A 230 -12.19 -6.26 -4.40
N LEU A 231 -13.05 -7.24 -4.66
CA LEU A 231 -13.63 -7.48 -5.99
C LEU A 231 -14.75 -6.47 -6.32
N MET A 232 -15.55 -6.10 -5.32
CA MET A 232 -16.68 -5.17 -5.49
C MET A 232 -16.23 -3.71 -5.63
N ALA A 233 -15.21 -3.28 -4.89
CA ALA A 233 -14.68 -1.92 -4.92
C ALA A 233 -13.51 -1.76 -5.93
N TYR A 234 -13.73 -2.18 -7.17
CA TYR A 234 -12.71 -2.03 -8.22
C TYR A 234 -12.58 -0.56 -8.63
N LYS A 235 -11.33 -0.13 -8.88
CA LYS A 235 -10.99 1.26 -9.24
C LYS A 235 -11.34 1.54 -10.71
N ASP A 236 -12.59 1.91 -10.93
CA ASP A 236 -13.05 2.46 -12.20
C ASP A 236 -12.95 3.98 -12.24
N GLU A 237 -13.37 4.56 -13.36
CA GLU A 237 -13.27 5.98 -13.64
C GLU A 237 -14.08 6.82 -12.63
N TYR A 238 -15.23 6.30 -12.20
CA TYR A 238 -16.09 6.92 -11.18
C TYR A 238 -15.44 6.88 -9.80
N GLU A 239 -14.83 5.76 -9.43
CA GLU A 239 -14.13 5.60 -8.16
C GLU A 239 -12.84 6.41 -8.10
N VAL A 240 -12.08 6.44 -9.20
CA VAL A 240 -10.92 7.33 -9.35
C VAL A 240 -11.35 8.78 -9.13
N ALA A 241 -12.47 9.20 -9.71
CA ALA A 241 -13.00 10.54 -9.48
C ALA A 241 -13.37 10.79 -8.02
N ARG A 242 -14.04 9.83 -7.34
CA ARG A 242 -14.38 9.92 -5.92
C ARG A 242 -13.13 10.11 -5.06
N LEU A 243 -12.10 9.30 -5.27
CA LEU A 243 -10.86 9.33 -4.50
C LEU A 243 -10.07 10.64 -4.68
N HIS A 244 -10.07 11.21 -5.89
CA HIS A 244 -9.42 12.51 -6.13
C HIS A 244 -10.20 13.71 -5.56
N LEU A 245 -11.47 13.51 -5.24
CA LEU A 245 -12.33 14.50 -4.57
C LEU A 245 -12.41 14.31 -3.06
N ASP A 246 -11.67 13.35 -2.50
CA ASP A 246 -11.67 13.07 -1.07
C ASP A 246 -11.16 14.29 -0.27
N PRO A 247 -11.98 14.89 0.60
CA PRO A 247 -11.57 16.02 1.43
C PRO A 247 -10.34 15.72 2.30
N ALA A 248 -10.16 14.47 2.73
CA ALA A 248 -9.00 14.08 3.50
C ALA A 248 -7.71 14.19 2.69
N VAL A 249 -7.75 13.88 1.39
CA VAL A 249 -6.60 14.05 0.49
C VAL A 249 -6.28 15.54 0.33
N ARG A 250 -7.30 16.39 0.21
CA ARG A 250 -7.08 17.84 0.11
C ARG A 250 -6.48 18.41 1.40
N ALA A 251 -7.01 18.04 2.56
CA ALA A 251 -6.50 18.46 3.86
C ALA A 251 -5.07 17.95 4.12
N ASP A 252 -4.73 16.77 3.60
CA ASP A 252 -3.37 16.24 3.62
C ASP A 252 -2.43 17.07 2.72
N LEU A 253 -2.86 17.40 1.50
CA LEU A 253 -2.08 18.22 0.57
C LEU A 253 -1.85 19.64 1.08
N GLU A 254 -2.89 20.31 1.58
CA GLU A 254 -2.78 21.67 2.14
C GLU A 254 -1.89 21.71 3.37
N ALA A 255 -1.86 20.63 4.17
CA ALA A 255 -0.97 20.55 5.31
C ALA A 255 0.49 20.28 4.95
N ARG A 256 0.74 19.47 3.91
CA ARG A 256 2.11 19.14 3.48
C ARG A 256 2.75 20.28 2.71
N PHE A 257 1.99 20.92 1.83
CA PHE A 257 2.50 21.88 0.85
C PHE A 257 2.04 23.33 1.10
N GLY A 258 1.29 23.55 2.18
CA GLY A 258 0.76 24.85 2.56
C GLY A 258 -0.57 25.22 1.86
N PRO A 259 -1.23 26.30 2.33
CA PRO A 259 -2.45 26.80 1.73
C PRO A 259 -2.25 27.18 0.26
N GLY A 260 -3.16 26.74 -0.61
CA GLY A 260 -3.13 27.09 -2.05
C GLY A 260 -2.21 26.21 -2.91
N ALA A 261 -1.75 25.07 -2.40
CA ALA A 261 -0.98 24.09 -3.17
C ALA A 261 -1.67 23.73 -4.50
N ARG A 262 -0.92 23.78 -5.60
CA ARG A 262 -1.42 23.46 -6.94
C ARG A 262 -1.30 21.96 -7.20
N VAL A 263 -2.44 21.31 -7.39
CA VAL A 263 -2.51 19.88 -7.70
C VAL A 263 -2.60 19.68 -9.21
N TYR A 264 -1.72 18.83 -9.73
CA TYR A 264 -1.78 18.34 -11.11
C TYR A 264 -1.99 16.83 -11.11
N TRP A 265 -3.04 16.38 -11.79
CA TRP A 265 -3.35 14.97 -11.97
C TRP A 265 -2.73 14.46 -13.26
N HIS A 266 -1.98 13.37 -13.17
CA HIS A 266 -1.39 12.68 -14.32
C HIS A 266 -2.21 11.43 -14.64
N LEU A 267 -3.21 11.57 -15.53
CA LEU A 267 -4.13 10.49 -15.87
C LEU A 267 -3.74 9.81 -17.18
N HIS A 268 -3.95 8.50 -17.26
CA HIS A 268 -3.88 7.76 -18.52
C HIS A 268 -5.15 6.92 -18.69
N PRO A 269 -6.29 7.54 -19.06
CA PRO A 269 -7.57 6.85 -19.09
C PRO A 269 -7.54 5.68 -20.10
N PRO A 270 -8.00 4.47 -19.73
CA PRO A 270 -7.96 3.30 -20.61
C PRO A 270 -8.64 3.53 -21.96
N LEU A 271 -9.77 4.24 -21.98
CA LEU A 271 -10.51 4.57 -23.19
C LEU A 271 -9.68 5.44 -24.15
N LEU A 272 -9.04 6.51 -23.64
CA LEU A 272 -8.23 7.39 -24.48
C LEU A 272 -6.95 6.70 -24.96
N ARG A 273 -6.37 5.82 -24.15
CA ARG A 273 -5.25 4.99 -24.56
C ARG A 273 -5.64 4.01 -25.67
N ALA A 274 -6.82 3.38 -25.57
CA ALA A 274 -7.34 2.52 -26.64
C ALA A 274 -7.56 3.29 -27.95
N LEU A 275 -7.85 4.60 -27.85
CA LEU A 275 -7.94 5.53 -28.97
C LEU A 275 -6.58 6.12 -29.42
N GLY A 276 -5.45 5.60 -28.92
CA GLY A 276 -4.10 5.95 -29.39
C GLY A 276 -3.32 6.95 -28.52
N LEU A 277 -3.83 7.34 -27.34
CA LEU A 277 -3.10 8.21 -26.42
C LEU A 277 -1.86 7.50 -25.84
N LYS A 278 -0.66 7.91 -26.26
CA LYS A 278 0.62 7.28 -25.86
C LYS A 278 1.16 7.77 -24.50
N GLY A 279 0.74 8.94 -24.01
CA GLY A 279 1.29 9.57 -22.80
C GLY A 279 0.24 9.93 -21.73
N LYS A 280 0.70 10.25 -20.52
CA LYS A 280 -0.17 10.73 -19.43
C LYS A 280 -0.64 12.16 -19.70
N LEU A 281 -1.93 12.42 -19.50
CA LEU A 281 -2.52 13.75 -19.52
C LEU A 281 -2.20 14.46 -18.20
N LYS A 282 -1.61 15.65 -18.28
CA LYS A 282 -1.43 16.55 -17.13
C LYS A 282 -2.65 17.47 -17.02
N LEU A 283 -3.47 17.24 -16.00
CA LEU A 283 -4.70 17.97 -15.75
C LEU A 283 -4.55 18.80 -14.48
N GLY A 284 -4.87 20.09 -14.54
CA GLY A 284 -4.80 20.99 -13.38
C GLY A 284 -6.14 21.09 -12.64
N PRO A 285 -6.25 22.00 -11.66
CA PRO A 285 -7.46 22.18 -10.84
C PRO A 285 -8.76 22.41 -11.62
N TRP A 286 -8.67 22.92 -12.86
CA TRP A 286 -9.81 23.10 -13.78
C TRP A 286 -10.57 21.81 -14.08
N PHE A 287 -9.95 20.63 -13.85
CA PHE A 287 -10.58 19.33 -14.09
C PHE A 287 -11.46 18.85 -12.92
N THR A 288 -11.41 19.53 -11.77
CA THR A 288 -12.24 19.20 -10.59
C THR A 288 -13.74 19.08 -10.90
N PRO A 289 -14.37 19.98 -11.70
CA PRO A 289 -15.77 19.85 -12.07
C PRO A 289 -16.07 18.56 -12.84
N VAL A 290 -15.14 18.10 -13.70
CA VAL A 290 -15.27 16.84 -14.44
C VAL A 290 -15.25 15.66 -13.48
N PHE A 291 -14.35 15.65 -12.49
CA PHE A 291 -14.39 14.62 -11.44
C PHE A 291 -15.70 14.65 -10.66
N ARG A 292 -16.27 15.82 -10.36
CA ARG A 292 -17.55 15.90 -9.64
C ARG A 292 -18.68 15.30 -10.47
N LEU A 293 -18.70 15.57 -11.77
CA LEU A 293 -19.64 14.97 -12.71
C LEU A 293 -19.47 13.46 -12.77
N LEU A 294 -18.25 12.96 -12.97
CA LEU A 294 -17.96 11.52 -12.98
C LEU A 294 -18.40 10.84 -11.68
N ARG A 295 -18.07 11.42 -10.51
CA ARG A 295 -18.52 10.91 -9.22
C ARG A 295 -20.06 10.85 -9.13
N ALA A 296 -20.76 11.88 -9.59
CA ALA A 296 -22.24 11.90 -9.60
C ALA A 296 -22.82 10.85 -10.57
N MET A 297 -22.14 10.60 -11.68
CA MET A 297 -22.50 9.59 -12.68
C MET A 297 -22.22 8.14 -12.23
N ARG A 298 -21.70 7.88 -11.02
CA ARG A 298 -21.48 6.51 -10.53
C ARG A 298 -22.75 5.63 -10.56
N ARG A 299 -23.95 6.23 -10.53
CA ARG A 299 -25.22 5.50 -10.69
C ARG A 299 -25.39 4.84 -12.07
N VAL A 300 -24.69 5.34 -13.08
CA VAL A 300 -24.66 4.77 -14.42
C VAL A 300 -23.85 3.47 -14.45
N ARG A 301 -22.96 3.24 -13.47
CA ARG A 301 -22.13 2.04 -13.38
C ARG A 301 -22.98 0.77 -13.52
N GLY A 302 -22.58 -0.10 -14.44
CA GLY A 302 -23.29 -1.37 -14.64
C GLY A 302 -24.53 -1.29 -15.54
N THR A 303 -24.96 -0.09 -15.94
CA THR A 303 -26.09 0.10 -16.86
C THR A 303 -25.62 0.11 -18.33
N PRO A 304 -26.52 -0.02 -19.31
CA PRO A 304 -26.17 0.13 -20.73
C PRO A 304 -25.57 1.49 -21.11
N PHE A 305 -25.78 2.53 -20.30
CA PHE A 305 -25.20 3.86 -20.51
C PHE A 305 -23.77 3.99 -19.96
N ASP A 306 -23.22 2.93 -19.36
CA ASP A 306 -21.86 2.91 -18.86
C ASP A 306 -20.85 2.66 -19.99
N ILE A 307 -20.43 3.76 -20.62
CA ILE A 307 -19.44 3.73 -21.70
C ILE A 307 -18.10 3.11 -21.28
N PHE A 308 -17.71 3.25 -20.01
CA PHE A 308 -16.45 2.70 -19.50
C PHE A 308 -16.57 1.19 -19.24
N GLY A 309 -17.77 0.74 -18.87
CA GLY A 309 -18.12 -0.64 -18.58
C GLY A 309 -17.99 -1.62 -19.75
N TYR A 310 -17.91 -1.14 -21.00
CA TYR A 310 -17.77 -1.98 -22.18
C TYR A 310 -16.36 -2.52 -22.42
N THR A 311 -15.35 -2.01 -21.71
CA THR A 311 -13.99 -2.53 -21.86
C THR A 311 -13.88 -3.97 -21.31
N ARG A 312 -13.05 -4.82 -21.96
CA ARG A 312 -12.85 -6.22 -21.57
C ARG A 312 -12.51 -6.39 -20.08
N VAL A 313 -11.69 -5.50 -19.54
CA VAL A 313 -11.29 -5.54 -18.12
C VAL A 313 -12.49 -5.33 -17.20
N ARG A 314 -13.36 -4.35 -17.49
CA ARG A 314 -14.54 -4.03 -16.66
C ARG A 314 -15.58 -5.15 -16.70
N GLN A 315 -15.79 -5.75 -17.86
CA GLN A 315 -16.65 -6.93 -18.00
C GLN A 315 -16.15 -8.11 -17.15
N VAL A 316 -14.83 -8.36 -17.19
CA VAL A 316 -14.21 -9.40 -16.36
C VAL A 316 -14.32 -9.08 -14.87
N GLU A 317 -14.08 -7.83 -14.45
CA GLU A 317 -14.23 -7.41 -13.04
C GLU A 317 -15.63 -7.67 -12.50
N ARG A 318 -16.68 -7.37 -13.28
CA ARG A 318 -18.07 -7.61 -12.88
C ARG A 318 -18.38 -9.10 -12.75
N ARG A 319 -17.99 -9.89 -13.76
CA ARG A 319 -18.20 -11.35 -13.74
C ARG A 319 -17.47 -12.01 -12.57
N LEU A 320 -16.27 -11.52 -12.25
CA LEU A 320 -15.44 -12.07 -11.19
C LEU A 320 -16.10 -12.00 -9.80
N ILE A 321 -16.95 -10.99 -9.54
CA ILE A 321 -17.71 -10.89 -8.29
C ILE A 321 -18.65 -12.09 -8.15
N ASP A 322 -19.42 -12.39 -9.20
CA ASP A 322 -20.39 -13.49 -9.18
C ASP A 322 -19.70 -14.85 -9.27
N GLU A 323 -18.64 -14.98 -10.08
CA GLU A 323 -17.78 -16.18 -10.13
C GLU A 323 -17.23 -16.51 -8.73
N TYR A 324 -16.73 -15.51 -8.00
CA TYR A 324 -16.21 -15.70 -6.65
C TYR A 324 -17.30 -16.07 -5.64
N ARG A 325 -18.46 -15.42 -5.69
CA ARG A 325 -19.59 -15.76 -4.80
C ARG A 325 -20.05 -17.20 -5.02
N ALA A 326 -20.21 -17.62 -6.27
CA ALA A 326 -20.57 -18.99 -6.61
C ALA A 326 -19.51 -20.00 -6.16
N LEU A 327 -18.23 -19.67 -6.33
CA LEU A 327 -17.11 -20.49 -5.88
C LEU A 327 -17.12 -20.69 -4.35
N VAL A 328 -17.30 -19.62 -3.59
CA VAL A 328 -17.39 -19.68 -2.12
C VAL A 328 -18.62 -20.48 -1.69
N THR A 329 -19.79 -20.25 -2.28
CA THR A 329 -21.00 -21.02 -1.97
C THR A 329 -20.81 -22.52 -2.23
N ARG A 330 -20.17 -22.91 -3.35
CA ARG A 330 -19.85 -24.31 -3.65
C ARG A 330 -18.87 -24.90 -2.62
N ALA A 331 -17.86 -24.14 -2.21
CA ALA A 331 -16.90 -24.59 -1.20
C ALA A 331 -17.55 -24.75 0.19
N LEU A 332 -18.44 -23.83 0.58
CA LEU A 332 -19.19 -23.88 1.83
C LEU A 332 -20.11 -25.10 1.94
N ALA A 333 -20.64 -25.61 0.82
CA ALA A 333 -21.45 -26.82 0.81
C ALA A 333 -20.67 -28.07 1.28
N ARG A 334 -19.34 -28.01 1.27
CA ARG A 334 -18.43 -29.07 1.73
C ARG A 334 -17.70 -28.70 3.02
N LEU A 335 -18.11 -27.65 3.72
CA LEU A 335 -17.44 -27.18 4.93
C LEU A 335 -17.68 -28.12 6.13
N ASP A 336 -16.58 -28.63 6.65
CA ASP A 336 -16.46 -29.33 7.93
C ASP A 336 -15.07 -29.06 8.54
N GLU A 337 -14.78 -29.68 9.68
CA GLU A 337 -13.49 -29.51 10.38
C GLU A 337 -12.27 -29.93 9.53
N SER A 338 -12.42 -30.97 8.71
CA SER A 338 -11.35 -31.53 7.87
C SER A 338 -11.11 -30.74 6.58
N THR A 339 -12.15 -30.08 6.06
CA THR A 339 -12.11 -29.27 4.82
C THR A 339 -11.92 -27.79 5.09
N TYR A 340 -11.99 -27.33 6.35
CA TYR A 340 -11.87 -25.93 6.76
C TYR A 340 -10.71 -25.20 6.08
N GLY A 341 -9.50 -25.79 6.09
CA GLY A 341 -8.31 -25.19 5.49
C GLY A 341 -8.41 -25.00 3.97
N LEU A 342 -9.10 -25.90 3.26
CA LEU A 342 -9.34 -25.79 1.83
C LEU A 342 -10.38 -24.71 1.52
N VAL A 343 -11.46 -24.65 2.29
CA VAL A 343 -12.49 -23.60 2.14
C VAL A 343 -11.91 -22.22 2.43
N LEU A 344 -11.06 -22.09 3.46
CA LEU A 344 -10.33 -20.86 3.75
C LEU A 344 -9.40 -20.46 2.60
N ALA A 345 -8.69 -21.42 2.00
CA ALA A 345 -7.85 -21.16 0.83
C ALA A 345 -8.67 -20.68 -0.38
N VAL A 346 -9.88 -21.20 -0.58
CA VAL A 346 -10.83 -20.71 -1.60
C VAL A 346 -11.28 -19.28 -1.29
N ALA A 347 -11.66 -18.98 -0.05
CA ALA A 347 -12.05 -17.63 0.37
C ALA A 347 -10.91 -16.61 0.20
N ALA A 348 -9.65 -17.04 0.37
CA ALA A 348 -8.48 -16.19 0.20
C ALA A 348 -8.05 -15.99 -1.27
N LEU A 349 -8.65 -16.69 -2.22
CA LEU A 349 -8.15 -16.78 -3.59
C LEU A 349 -8.14 -15.47 -4.39
N PRO A 350 -9.09 -14.52 -4.22
CA PRO A 350 -9.05 -13.23 -4.92
C PRO A 350 -7.80 -12.41 -4.60
N ASP A 351 -7.01 -12.83 -3.60
CA ASP A 351 -5.71 -12.26 -3.34
C ASP A 351 -4.76 -12.33 -4.54
N GLU A 352 -4.87 -13.36 -5.39
CA GLU A 352 -4.07 -13.56 -6.61
C GLU A 352 -4.37 -12.51 -7.71
N VAL A 353 -5.55 -11.88 -7.66
CA VAL A 353 -5.98 -10.88 -8.64
C VAL A 353 -5.45 -9.51 -8.20
N ARG A 354 -4.29 -9.13 -8.73
CA ARG A 354 -3.58 -7.88 -8.41
C ARG A 354 -3.07 -7.17 -9.68
N GLY A 355 -2.64 -5.93 -9.50
CA GLY A 355 -2.09 -5.11 -10.57
C GLY A 355 -3.16 -4.46 -11.45
N TYR A 356 -2.73 -3.95 -12.60
CA TYR A 356 -3.54 -3.21 -13.55
C TYR A 356 -3.56 -3.92 -14.92
N GLU A 357 -4.68 -3.77 -15.64
CA GLU A 357 -4.84 -4.23 -17.03
C GLU A 357 -4.39 -5.68 -17.27
N GLY A 358 -3.40 -5.92 -18.13
CA GLY A 358 -2.91 -7.25 -18.51
C GLY A 358 -2.38 -8.06 -17.33
N ILE A 359 -1.74 -7.40 -16.35
CA ILE A 359 -1.28 -8.06 -15.12
C ILE A 359 -2.49 -8.59 -14.34
N LYS A 360 -3.57 -7.80 -14.28
CA LYS A 360 -4.81 -8.19 -13.62
C LYS A 360 -5.50 -9.33 -14.36
N LEU A 361 -5.58 -9.27 -15.69
CA LEU A 361 -6.15 -10.35 -16.50
C LEU A 361 -5.39 -11.68 -16.33
N ALA A 362 -4.05 -11.65 -16.29
CA ALA A 362 -3.25 -12.83 -15.98
C ALA A 362 -3.49 -13.35 -14.55
N GLY A 363 -3.70 -12.43 -13.59
CA GLY A 363 -4.11 -12.80 -12.23
C GLY A 363 -5.48 -13.48 -12.16
N VAL A 364 -6.44 -13.05 -12.98
CA VAL A 364 -7.75 -13.70 -13.10
C VAL A 364 -7.63 -15.12 -13.64
N GLU A 365 -6.75 -15.34 -14.62
CA GLU A 365 -6.51 -16.68 -15.15
C GLU A 365 -5.93 -17.63 -14.09
N ARG A 366 -4.93 -17.16 -13.32
CA ARG A 366 -4.39 -17.92 -12.18
C ARG A 366 -5.43 -18.18 -11.10
N PHE A 367 -6.29 -17.21 -10.81
CA PHE A 367 -7.43 -17.37 -9.90
C PHE A 367 -8.33 -18.53 -10.37
N ARG A 368 -8.71 -18.57 -11.65
CA ARG A 368 -9.58 -19.63 -12.19
C ARG A 368 -8.93 -21.00 -12.16
N GLN A 369 -7.66 -21.10 -12.54
CA GLN A 369 -6.90 -22.35 -12.49
C GLN A 369 -6.83 -22.91 -11.07
N ARG A 370 -6.44 -22.06 -10.11
CA ARG A 370 -6.31 -22.48 -8.71
C ARG A 370 -7.68 -22.74 -8.06
N ALA A 371 -8.73 -22.05 -8.48
CA ALA A 371 -10.09 -22.34 -8.05
C ALA A 371 -10.51 -23.76 -8.46
N ALA A 372 -10.25 -24.16 -9.71
CA ALA A 372 -10.54 -25.50 -10.20
C ALA A 372 -9.78 -26.58 -9.40
N GLU A 373 -8.49 -26.36 -9.13
CA GLU A 373 -7.68 -27.27 -8.32
C GLU A 373 -8.20 -27.44 -6.89
N LEU A 374 -8.56 -26.34 -6.21
CA LEU A 374 -9.06 -26.38 -4.83
C LEU A 374 -10.43 -27.03 -4.74
N VAL A 375 -11.31 -26.75 -5.70
CA VAL A 375 -12.63 -27.39 -5.79
C VAL A 375 -12.50 -28.90 -6.03
N ALA A 376 -11.63 -29.32 -6.95
CA ALA A 376 -11.39 -30.75 -7.17
C ALA A 376 -10.89 -31.46 -5.90
N LYS A 377 -10.03 -30.80 -5.11
CA LYS A 377 -9.58 -31.34 -3.82
C LYS A 377 -10.69 -31.42 -2.76
N LEU A 378 -11.62 -30.46 -2.75
CA LEU A 378 -12.79 -30.50 -1.88
C LEU A 378 -13.73 -31.64 -2.27
N GLU A 379 -13.92 -31.86 -3.57
CA GLU A 379 -14.80 -32.93 -4.09
C GLU A 379 -14.21 -34.32 -3.92
N ALA A 380 -12.88 -34.46 -3.90
CA ALA A 380 -12.22 -35.74 -3.63
C ALA A 380 -12.23 -36.15 -2.15
N ARG A 381 -12.63 -35.25 -1.24
CA ARG A 381 -12.60 -35.46 0.22
C ARG A 381 -13.97 -35.67 0.87
N GLY A 382 -15.05 -35.58 0.10
CA GLY A 382 -16.42 -35.82 0.58
C GLY A 382 -17.21 -36.63 -0.42
#